data_AF-A0A2T4TVH5-F1
#
_entry.id   AF-A0A2T4TVH5-F1
#
_cell.length_a   1.000
_cell.length_b   1.000
_cell.length_c   1.000
_cell.angle_alpha   90.00
_cell.angle_beta   90.00
_cell.angle_gamma   90.00
#
_symmetry.space_group_name_H-M   'P 1'
#
loop_
_entity.id
_entity.type
_entity.pdbx_description
1 polymer ?
#
loop_
_entity_poly.entity_id
_entity_poly.type
_entity_poly.pdbx_seq_one_letter_code
_entity_poly.pdbx_strand_id
1 'polypeptide(L)'
;MKQALLIVDHGSRRAGSHELLREVAEVMRERFGLRIVHYAHMELVEPTIQQGFDACVADGADEVIVHPYFLGPGHHVTTGIPALVKQAASRHPGIACRITKPLGVHSKIGEVILERIAEPEGDNPICAVPLEREVTDEDKHPQDHLHRSDASFRFCPRCGLPLTPRRMKPDGPELQACRSCSFVHYHDPKVAAGTLCMLDGGIVLVQRAISPAYGKWVFPGGFVDRGERVEVAAVRETREEVNLDVEIDRLLNVYSYEDSGVVIVVYAARVVGGELAAKDEALDARIFHPTEIPWGDLAFRSAHDAIKDYLALYPEPE
;
A
#
# COMPACT_ATOMS: atom_id res chain seq x y z
N MET A 1 13.18 -34.67 34.43
CA MET A 1 12.34 -33.76 33.64
C MET A 1 12.77 -33.87 32.19
N LYS A 2 11.91 -34.42 31.32
CA LYS A 2 12.11 -34.52 29.88
C LYS A 2 11.58 -33.26 29.21
N GLN A 3 12.44 -32.52 28.52
CA GLN A 3 12.06 -31.30 27.82
C GLN A 3 11.79 -31.59 26.35
N ALA A 4 10.70 -31.02 25.83
CA ALA A 4 10.40 -30.98 24.41
C ALA A 4 10.55 -29.55 23.86
N LEU A 5 11.09 -29.45 22.65
CA LEU A 5 11.09 -28.20 21.88
C LEU A 5 9.94 -28.24 20.87
N LEU A 6 9.03 -27.27 20.94
CA LEU A 6 8.00 -27.04 19.94
C LEU A 6 8.33 -25.76 19.16
N ILE A 7 8.77 -25.89 17.91
CA ILE A 7 9.12 -24.76 17.05
C ILE A 7 7.87 -24.29 16.30
N VAL A 8 7.57 -22.99 16.34
CA VAL A 8 6.30 -22.46 15.80
C VAL A 8 6.55 -21.32 14.81
N ASP A 9 6.00 -21.41 13.62
CA ASP A 9 5.95 -20.31 12.65
C ASP A 9 4.49 -19.87 12.37
N HIS A 10 4.29 -19.05 11.33
CA HIS A 10 2.94 -18.61 10.94
C HIS A 10 2.14 -19.67 10.18
N GLY A 11 2.80 -20.56 9.42
CA GLY A 11 2.20 -21.36 8.36
C GLY A 11 2.04 -20.59 7.05
N SER A 12 2.20 -21.26 5.91
CA SER A 12 2.16 -20.67 4.57
C SER A 12 1.57 -21.64 3.56
N ARG A 13 0.55 -21.27 2.79
CA ARG A 13 -0.07 -22.18 1.78
C ARG A 13 0.78 -22.40 0.52
N ARG A 14 1.99 -21.84 0.43
CA ARG A 14 2.88 -22.05 -0.71
C ARG A 14 3.54 -23.42 -0.60
N ALA A 15 3.47 -24.19 -1.68
CA ALA A 15 4.18 -25.46 -1.79
C ALA A 15 5.68 -25.25 -1.50
N GLY A 16 6.27 -26.11 -0.65
CA GLY A 16 7.66 -26.02 -0.18
C GLY A 16 7.90 -25.17 1.08
N SER A 17 7.01 -24.22 1.43
CA SER A 17 7.20 -23.43 2.67
C SER A 17 7.01 -24.24 3.96
N HIS A 18 6.23 -25.33 3.94
CA HIS A 18 6.06 -26.20 5.11
C HIS A 18 7.31 -27.03 5.42
N GLU A 19 8.12 -27.32 4.40
CA GLU A 19 9.28 -28.19 4.55
C GLU A 19 10.39 -27.52 5.36
N LEU A 20 10.52 -26.20 5.26
CA LEU A 20 11.55 -25.42 5.96
C LEU A 20 11.49 -25.59 7.48
N LEU A 21 10.29 -25.50 8.10
CA LEU A 21 10.19 -25.63 9.55
C LEU A 21 10.46 -27.07 10.03
N ARG A 22 10.09 -28.05 9.20
CA ARG A 22 10.42 -29.45 9.42
C ARG A 22 11.93 -29.67 9.37
N GLU A 23 12.61 -29.13 8.36
CA GLU A 23 14.07 -29.19 8.22
C GLU A 23 14.78 -28.56 9.43
N VAL A 24 14.29 -27.41 9.91
CA VAL A 24 14.82 -26.80 11.15
C VAL A 24 14.64 -27.74 12.34
N ALA A 25 13.46 -28.37 12.50
CA ALA A 25 13.24 -29.35 13.57
C ALA A 25 14.18 -30.56 13.45
N GLU A 26 14.46 -31.03 12.24
CA GLU A 26 15.40 -32.13 11.96
C GLU A 26 16.83 -31.73 12.33
N VAL A 27 17.29 -30.53 11.95
CA VAL A 27 18.59 -29.99 12.35
C VAL A 27 18.72 -29.94 13.88
N MET A 28 17.66 -29.54 14.60
CA MET A 28 17.66 -29.54 16.06
C MET A 28 17.81 -30.93 16.66
N ARG A 29 17.21 -31.96 16.04
CA ARG A 29 17.36 -33.35 16.49
C ARG A 29 18.76 -33.89 16.18
N GLU A 30 19.19 -33.80 14.93
CA GLU A 30 20.38 -34.48 14.44
C GLU A 30 21.67 -33.78 14.84
N ARG A 31 21.71 -32.46 14.72
CA ARG A 31 22.94 -31.68 14.93
C ARG A 31 23.13 -31.24 16.37
N PHE A 32 22.03 -31.01 17.09
CA PHE A 32 22.06 -30.52 18.47
C PHE A 32 21.60 -31.57 19.50
N GLY A 33 21.17 -32.76 19.07
CA GLY A 33 20.90 -33.89 19.95
C GLY A 33 19.63 -33.75 20.80
N LEU A 34 18.68 -32.89 20.42
CA LEU A 34 17.42 -32.76 21.14
C LEU A 34 16.54 -33.99 20.88
N ARG A 35 16.07 -34.64 21.96
CA ARG A 35 15.34 -35.91 21.88
C ARG A 35 13.88 -35.79 21.47
N ILE A 36 13.19 -34.74 21.93
CA ILE A 36 11.78 -34.48 21.59
C ILE A 36 11.72 -33.11 20.94
N VAL A 37 11.54 -33.09 19.61
CA VAL A 37 11.42 -31.85 18.83
C VAL A 37 10.24 -32.01 17.89
N HIS A 38 9.26 -31.14 18.01
CA HIS A 38 8.13 -31.02 17.11
C HIS A 38 8.07 -29.62 16.51
N TYR A 39 7.33 -29.49 15.42
CA TYR A 39 7.03 -28.20 14.81
C TYR A 39 5.52 -28.02 14.71
N ALA A 40 5.08 -26.77 14.63
CA ALA A 40 3.69 -26.42 14.43
C ALA A 40 3.55 -25.07 13.73
N HIS A 41 2.37 -24.84 13.18
CA HIS A 41 1.99 -23.62 12.50
C HIS A 41 0.88 -22.91 13.27
N MET A 42 0.97 -21.59 13.35
CA MET A 42 -0.06 -20.78 14.00
C MET A 42 -1.39 -20.87 13.24
N GLU A 43 -1.35 -20.83 11.91
CA GLU A 43 -2.52 -20.80 11.05
C GLU A 43 -2.28 -21.54 9.72
N LEU A 44 -3.34 -21.62 8.91
CA LEU A 44 -3.38 -22.04 7.51
C LEU A 44 -3.17 -23.53 7.25
N VAL A 45 -2.25 -24.18 7.95
CA VAL A 45 -1.73 -25.51 7.64
C VAL A 45 -1.48 -26.31 8.91
N GLU A 46 -1.47 -27.64 8.79
CA GLU A 46 -1.18 -28.57 9.89
C GLU A 46 0.31 -28.97 9.88
N PRO A 47 0.90 -29.33 11.04
CA PRO A 47 0.27 -29.45 12.36
C PRO A 47 0.03 -28.09 13.05
N THR A 48 -1.13 -27.94 13.69
CA THR A 48 -1.46 -26.79 14.55
C THR A 48 -0.64 -26.80 15.85
N ILE A 49 -0.56 -25.65 16.53
CA ILE A 49 0.13 -25.55 17.84
C ILE A 49 -0.42 -26.57 18.85
N GLN A 50 -1.73 -26.83 18.84
CA GLN A 50 -2.34 -27.86 19.69
C GLN A 50 -1.80 -29.25 19.35
N GLN A 51 -1.84 -29.64 18.07
CA GLN A 51 -1.37 -30.96 17.62
C GLN A 51 0.13 -31.15 17.91
N GLY A 52 0.96 -30.14 17.68
CA GLY A 52 2.37 -30.18 18.03
C GLY A 52 2.62 -30.30 19.54
N PHE A 53 1.82 -29.62 20.36
CA PHE A 53 1.91 -29.75 21.82
C PHE A 53 1.49 -31.15 22.28
N ASP A 54 0.40 -31.68 21.75
CA ASP A 54 -0.09 -33.04 22.04
C ASP A 54 0.98 -34.09 21.70
N ALA A 55 1.67 -33.92 20.56
CA ALA A 55 2.77 -34.79 20.14
C ALA A 55 3.97 -34.74 21.12
N CYS A 56 4.35 -33.54 21.58
CA CYS A 56 5.39 -33.40 22.61
C CYS A 56 5.05 -34.20 23.88
N VAL A 57 3.79 -34.11 24.34
CA VAL A 57 3.34 -34.82 25.55
C VAL A 57 3.26 -36.33 25.31
N ALA A 58 2.77 -36.77 24.14
CA ALA A 58 2.71 -38.18 23.77
C ALA A 58 4.10 -38.85 23.76
N ASP A 59 5.14 -38.09 23.37
CA ASP A 59 6.53 -38.54 23.42
C ASP A 59 7.15 -38.50 24.84
N GLY A 60 6.34 -38.16 25.85
CA GLY A 60 6.68 -38.23 27.25
C GLY A 60 7.42 -37.01 27.78
N ALA A 61 7.17 -35.81 27.23
CA ALA A 61 7.70 -34.57 27.78
C ALA A 61 7.04 -34.22 29.13
N ASP A 62 7.86 -33.76 30.08
CA ASP A 62 7.41 -33.17 31.35
C ASP A 62 7.35 -31.62 31.24
N GLU A 63 8.06 -31.03 30.27
CA GLU A 63 8.05 -29.60 29.96
C GLU A 63 8.05 -29.40 28.43
N VAL A 64 7.18 -28.52 27.94
CA VAL A 64 7.17 -28.07 26.54
C VAL A 64 7.66 -26.63 26.44
N ILE A 65 8.81 -26.47 25.78
CA ILE A 65 9.42 -25.18 25.47
C ILE A 65 8.97 -24.78 24.07
N VAL A 66 8.14 -23.75 23.98
CA VAL A 66 7.66 -23.22 22.71
C VAL A 66 8.62 -22.14 22.21
N HIS A 67 9.11 -22.29 20.98
CA HIS A 67 10.01 -21.33 20.35
C HIS A 67 9.39 -20.72 19.10
N PRO A 68 9.04 -19.42 19.11
CA PRO A 68 8.59 -18.72 17.92
C PRO A 68 9.74 -18.56 16.91
N TYR A 69 9.64 -19.22 15.77
CA TYR A 69 10.58 -19.13 14.66
C TYR A 69 10.31 -17.89 13.79
N PHE A 70 10.60 -16.71 14.35
CA PHE A 70 10.40 -15.41 13.71
C PHE A 70 11.62 -14.51 13.91
N LEU A 71 11.92 -13.65 12.94
CA LEU A 71 13.04 -12.70 13.05
C LEU A 71 12.76 -11.50 13.97
N GLY A 72 11.50 -11.17 14.23
CA GLY A 72 11.15 -9.99 15.05
C GLY A 72 9.82 -10.12 15.80
N PRO A 73 9.58 -9.28 16.82
CA PRO A 73 8.36 -9.29 17.63
C PRO A 73 7.22 -8.56 16.90
N GLY A 74 6.53 -9.24 15.99
CA GLY A 74 5.25 -8.76 15.43
C GLY A 74 4.07 -8.98 16.38
N HIS A 75 2.94 -8.31 16.14
CA HIS A 75 1.73 -8.45 16.97
C HIS A 75 1.34 -9.93 17.18
N HIS A 76 1.30 -10.72 16.11
CA HIS A 76 1.00 -12.16 16.12
C HIS A 76 1.94 -12.98 17.03
N VAL A 77 3.22 -12.60 17.11
CA VAL A 77 4.21 -13.26 17.97
C VAL A 77 3.97 -12.90 19.44
N THR A 78 3.59 -11.66 19.72
CA THR A 78 3.42 -11.15 21.10
C THR A 78 2.07 -11.46 21.75
N THR A 79 1.01 -11.70 20.97
CA THR A 79 -0.35 -11.94 21.50
C THR A 79 -0.96 -13.25 21.01
N GLY A 80 -0.78 -13.60 19.73
CA GLY A 80 -1.39 -14.77 19.11
C GLY A 80 -0.83 -16.10 19.63
N ILE A 81 0.49 -16.29 19.52
CA ILE A 81 1.15 -17.53 19.98
C ILE A 81 0.90 -17.78 21.47
N PRO A 82 1.06 -16.80 22.40
CA PRO A 82 0.74 -17.02 23.80
C PRO A 82 -0.68 -17.50 24.06
N ALA A 83 -1.67 -16.99 23.34
CA ALA A 83 -3.06 -17.41 23.50
C ALA A 83 -3.26 -18.88 23.06
N LEU A 84 -2.73 -19.26 21.90
CA LEU A 84 -2.84 -20.61 21.36
C LEU A 84 -2.07 -21.64 22.20
N VAL A 85 -0.87 -21.29 22.67
CA VAL A 85 -0.08 -22.14 23.57
C VAL A 85 -0.78 -22.32 24.90
N LYS A 86 -1.36 -21.26 25.48
CA LYS A 86 -2.14 -21.36 26.72
C LYS A 86 -3.34 -22.28 26.56
N GLN A 87 -4.03 -22.21 25.42
CA GLN A 87 -5.12 -23.13 25.09
C GLN A 87 -4.61 -24.57 25.00
N ALA A 88 -3.49 -24.81 24.32
CA ALA A 88 -2.90 -26.13 24.19
C ALA A 88 -2.48 -26.74 25.53
N ALA A 89 -1.75 -25.97 26.34
CA ALA A 89 -1.30 -26.39 27.67
C ALA A 89 -2.46 -26.70 28.63
N SER A 90 -3.61 -26.04 28.49
CA SER A 90 -4.78 -26.29 29.35
C SER A 90 -5.33 -27.72 29.24
N ARG A 91 -5.03 -28.44 28.15
CA ARG A 91 -5.42 -29.84 27.94
C ARG A 91 -4.50 -30.84 28.63
N HIS A 92 -3.33 -30.41 29.11
CA HIS A 92 -2.30 -31.25 29.70
C HIS A 92 -1.94 -30.77 31.11
N PRO A 93 -2.88 -30.86 32.09
CA PRO A 93 -2.62 -30.40 33.45
C PRO A 93 -1.50 -31.25 34.07
N GLY A 94 -0.38 -30.60 34.39
CA GLY A 94 0.83 -31.25 34.93
C GLY A 94 2.07 -31.10 34.06
N ILE A 95 1.91 -30.66 32.80
CA ILE A 95 3.03 -30.37 31.91
C ILE A 95 3.46 -28.91 32.08
N ALA A 96 4.73 -28.68 32.39
CA ALA A 96 5.28 -27.33 32.45
C ALA A 96 5.35 -26.73 31.03
N CYS A 97 5.09 -25.43 30.90
CA CYS A 97 5.15 -24.75 29.62
C CYS A 97 5.78 -23.36 29.74
N ARG A 98 6.67 -23.03 28.81
CA ARG A 98 7.19 -21.67 28.65
C ARG A 98 7.40 -21.32 27.19
N ILE A 99 7.26 -20.04 26.88
CA ILE A 99 7.50 -19.48 25.54
C ILE A 99 8.78 -18.68 25.59
N THR A 100 9.67 -18.90 24.62
CA THR A 100 10.93 -18.16 24.49
C THR A 100 10.75 -16.91 23.64
N LYS A 101 11.77 -16.04 23.63
CA LYS A 101 11.83 -14.93 22.67
C LYS A 101 11.97 -15.50 21.24
N PRO A 102 11.43 -14.82 20.21
CA PRO A 102 11.75 -15.15 18.83
C PRO A 102 13.26 -14.98 18.56
N LEU A 103 13.73 -15.43 17.40
CA LEU A 103 15.15 -15.36 16.99
C LEU A 103 15.74 -13.96 17.22
N GLY A 104 15.00 -12.92 16.79
CA GLY A 104 15.34 -11.53 17.10
C GLY A 104 16.71 -11.11 16.57
N VAL A 105 17.34 -10.15 17.27
CA VAL A 105 18.72 -9.76 17.00
C VAL A 105 19.66 -10.64 17.80
N HIS A 106 20.48 -11.45 17.11
CA HIS A 106 21.45 -12.35 17.71
C HIS A 106 22.71 -12.45 16.84
N SER A 107 23.90 -12.52 17.43
CA SER A 107 25.18 -12.56 16.70
C SER A 107 25.27 -13.72 15.71
N LYS A 108 24.76 -14.91 16.09
CA LYS A 108 24.68 -16.08 15.20
C LYS A 108 23.81 -15.89 13.97
N ILE A 109 22.82 -14.98 14.00
CA ILE A 109 22.04 -14.65 12.80
C ILE A 109 22.91 -13.83 11.84
N GLY A 110 23.76 -12.93 12.37
CA GLY A 110 24.78 -12.24 11.58
C GLY A 110 25.75 -13.19 10.89
N GLU A 111 26.20 -14.24 11.59
CA GLU A 111 27.04 -15.29 10.97
C GLU A 111 26.32 -15.99 9.82
N VAL A 112 25.05 -16.38 10.01
CA VAL A 112 24.23 -16.97 8.94
C VAL A 112 24.05 -16.02 7.76
N ILE A 113 23.86 -14.72 8.00
CA ILE A 113 23.77 -13.71 6.92
C ILE A 113 25.08 -13.67 6.13
N LEU A 114 26.24 -13.64 6.81
CA LEU A 114 27.54 -13.65 6.13
C LEU A 114 27.77 -14.94 5.33
N GLU A 115 27.34 -16.09 5.85
CA GLU A 115 27.39 -17.36 5.11
C GLU A 115 26.52 -17.32 3.85
N ARG A 116 25.28 -16.80 3.93
CA ARG A 116 24.39 -16.65 2.76
C ARG A 116 24.95 -15.65 1.73
N ILE A 117 25.65 -14.60 2.16
CA ILE A 117 26.32 -13.64 1.26
C ILE A 117 27.51 -14.29 0.54
N ALA A 118 28.24 -15.17 1.23
CA ALA A 118 29.41 -15.84 0.67
C ALA A 118 29.08 -17.06 -0.21
N GLU A 119 27.83 -17.53 -0.17
CA GLU A 119 27.36 -18.61 -1.05
C GLU A 119 27.43 -18.15 -2.52
N PRO A 120 28.10 -18.92 -3.40
CA PRO A 120 28.12 -18.61 -4.82
C PRO A 120 26.69 -18.59 -5.36
N GLU A 121 26.39 -17.67 -6.27
CA GLU A 121 25.09 -17.60 -6.95
C GLU A 121 24.77 -18.96 -7.60
N GLY A 122 23.95 -19.75 -6.91
CA GLY A 122 23.41 -21.00 -7.46
C GLY A 122 22.26 -20.73 -8.43
N ASP A 123 21.77 -21.78 -9.09
CA ASP A 123 20.72 -21.79 -10.13
C ASP A 123 19.34 -21.19 -9.72
N ASN A 124 19.19 -20.53 -8.58
CA ASN A 124 17.92 -19.94 -8.16
C ASN A 124 18.10 -18.68 -7.28
N PRO A 125 18.55 -17.54 -7.84
CA PRO A 125 18.58 -16.29 -7.11
C PRO A 125 17.14 -15.82 -6.82
N ILE A 126 16.82 -15.55 -5.55
CA ILE A 126 15.51 -15.01 -5.10
C ILE A 126 15.21 -13.67 -5.80
N CYS A 127 16.24 -12.93 -6.22
CA CYS A 127 16.23 -11.91 -7.26
C CYS A 127 17.68 -11.54 -7.55
N ALA A 128 18.17 -11.76 -8.79
CA ALA A 128 19.35 -11.05 -9.25
C ALA A 128 18.91 -9.60 -9.50
N VAL A 129 19.29 -8.67 -8.63
CA VAL A 129 19.17 -7.25 -8.91
C VAL A 129 20.43 -6.87 -9.68
N PRO A 130 20.35 -6.51 -10.98
CA PRO A 130 21.55 -6.13 -11.72
C PRO A 130 22.21 -4.92 -11.06
N LEU A 131 23.46 -5.10 -10.61
CA LEU A 131 24.34 -3.97 -10.35
C LEU A 131 24.84 -3.49 -11.72
N GLU A 132 24.57 -2.22 -12.03
CA GLU A 132 24.88 -1.51 -13.29
C GLU A 132 23.82 -1.62 -14.40
N ARG A 133 22.86 -0.69 -14.36
CA ARG A 133 22.41 0.01 -15.58
C ARG A 133 22.52 1.51 -15.29
N GLU A 134 23.25 2.23 -16.13
CA GLU A 134 23.00 3.67 -16.31
C GLU A 134 21.50 3.81 -16.59
N VAL A 135 20.82 4.59 -15.77
CA VAL A 135 19.39 4.89 -15.96
C VAL A 135 19.30 5.73 -17.23
N THR A 136 19.13 5.08 -18.37
CA THR A 136 18.69 5.73 -19.60
C THR A 136 17.21 6.05 -19.46
N ASP A 137 16.78 7.17 -20.05
CA ASP A 137 15.43 7.78 -19.99
C ASP A 137 14.25 6.83 -20.36
N GLU A 138 14.56 5.60 -20.78
CA GLU A 138 13.62 4.53 -21.15
C GLU A 138 13.23 3.60 -19.98
N ASP A 139 13.88 3.67 -18.81
CA ASP A 139 13.50 2.91 -17.60
C ASP A 139 12.49 3.67 -16.70
N LYS A 140 11.78 4.66 -17.26
CA LYS A 140 10.52 5.12 -16.67
C LYS A 140 9.56 3.93 -16.73
N HIS A 141 9.51 3.15 -15.64
CA HIS A 141 8.36 2.30 -15.36
C HIS A 141 7.12 3.08 -15.76
N PRO A 142 6.17 2.51 -16.53
CA PRO A 142 4.89 3.15 -16.66
C PRO A 142 4.45 3.36 -15.22
N GLN A 143 4.42 4.61 -14.79
CA GLN A 143 3.72 5.00 -13.59
C GLN A 143 2.26 4.81 -13.98
N ASP A 144 1.85 3.54 -14.03
CA ASP A 144 0.49 3.07 -14.01
C ASP A 144 0.05 3.31 -12.57
N HIS A 145 0.03 4.59 -12.19
CA HIS A 145 -0.64 5.09 -11.02
C HIS A 145 -2.03 4.49 -11.11
N LEU A 146 -2.37 3.65 -10.14
CA LEU A 146 -3.56 2.82 -10.16
C LEU A 146 -4.82 3.70 -10.29
N HIS A 147 -5.20 4.01 -11.51
CA HIS A 147 -6.44 4.68 -11.88
C HIS A 147 -7.44 3.70 -12.48
N ARG A 148 -7.20 2.39 -12.32
CA ARG A 148 -8.32 1.45 -12.34
C ARG A 148 -9.18 1.74 -11.11
N SER A 149 -10.33 2.34 -11.35
CA SER A 149 -11.47 2.43 -10.43
C SER A 149 -11.89 1.09 -9.81
N ASP A 150 -11.32 -0.03 -10.29
CA ASP A 150 -11.58 -1.40 -9.85
C ASP A 150 -10.42 -2.05 -9.07
N ALA A 151 -9.47 -1.27 -8.52
CA ALA A 151 -8.44 -1.81 -7.64
C ALA A 151 -9.03 -2.14 -6.25
N SER A 152 -9.88 -3.15 -6.19
CA SER A 152 -10.41 -3.69 -4.95
C SER A 152 -9.31 -4.41 -4.16
N PHE A 153 -9.20 -4.11 -2.86
CA PHE A 153 -8.29 -4.85 -2.00
C PHE A 153 -8.69 -6.34 -2.00
N ARG A 154 -7.74 -7.23 -2.29
CA ARG A 154 -7.94 -8.69 -2.17
C ARG A 154 -7.88 -9.17 -0.73
N PHE A 155 -7.11 -8.48 0.11
CA PHE A 155 -6.89 -8.82 1.52
C PHE A 155 -7.21 -7.61 2.39
N CYS A 156 -7.67 -7.88 3.61
CA CYS A 156 -8.04 -6.86 4.56
C CYS A 156 -6.80 -6.08 5.00
N PRO A 157 -6.76 -4.74 4.83
CA PRO A 157 -5.60 -3.95 5.24
C PRO A 157 -5.43 -3.88 6.76
N ARG A 158 -6.40 -4.36 7.56
CA ARG A 158 -6.31 -4.38 9.03
C ARG A 158 -5.79 -5.70 9.61
N CYS A 159 -6.14 -6.83 9.01
CA CYS A 159 -5.80 -8.16 9.57
C CYS A 159 -5.20 -9.15 8.56
N GLY A 160 -5.02 -8.77 7.29
CA GLY A 160 -4.41 -9.61 6.26
C GLY A 160 -5.28 -10.75 5.72
N LEU A 161 -6.46 -11.01 6.30
CA LEU A 161 -7.37 -12.05 5.81
C LEU A 161 -8.09 -11.64 4.51
N PRO A 162 -8.47 -12.61 3.66
CA PRO A 162 -9.19 -12.31 2.41
C PRO A 162 -10.46 -11.49 2.64
N LEU A 163 -10.71 -10.53 1.74
CA LEU A 163 -11.99 -9.83 1.67
C LEU A 163 -12.99 -10.66 0.86
N THR A 164 -14.27 -10.56 1.21
CA THR A 164 -15.35 -11.20 0.46
C THR A 164 -16.41 -10.16 0.09
N PRO A 165 -16.95 -10.17 -1.14
CA PRO A 165 -18.10 -9.35 -1.49
C PRO A 165 -19.25 -9.57 -0.52
N ARG A 166 -19.84 -8.48 -0.03
CA ARG A 166 -21.00 -8.52 0.85
C ARG A 166 -21.89 -7.33 0.60
N ARG A 167 -23.18 -7.61 0.49
CA ARG A 167 -24.24 -6.59 0.44
C ARG A 167 -24.58 -6.12 1.85
N MET A 168 -24.40 -4.82 2.10
CA MET A 168 -24.67 -4.22 3.42
C MET A 168 -26.10 -3.70 3.55
N LYS A 169 -26.75 -3.33 2.45
CA LYS A 169 -28.15 -2.87 2.37
C LYS A 169 -28.88 -3.61 1.25
N PRO A 170 -30.19 -3.89 1.35
CA PRO A 170 -30.94 -4.67 0.35
C PRO A 170 -30.73 -4.20 -1.10
N ASP A 171 -30.74 -2.89 -1.32
CA ASP A 171 -30.61 -2.28 -2.65
C ASP A 171 -29.23 -1.64 -2.89
N GLY A 172 -28.25 -1.91 -2.02
CA GLY A 172 -26.90 -1.34 -2.13
C GLY A 172 -25.96 -2.16 -3.01
N PRO A 173 -24.84 -1.59 -3.46
CA PRO A 173 -23.80 -2.34 -4.13
C PRO A 173 -23.17 -3.38 -3.20
N GLU A 174 -22.56 -4.41 -3.79
CA GLU A 174 -21.68 -5.29 -3.03
C GLU A 174 -20.37 -4.56 -2.72
N LEU A 175 -19.94 -4.66 -1.46
CA LEU A 175 -18.70 -4.05 -0.99
C LEU A 175 -17.74 -5.15 -0.53
N GLN A 176 -16.44 -4.94 -0.69
CA GLN A 176 -15.44 -5.86 -0.15
C GLN A 176 -15.42 -5.73 1.38
N ALA A 177 -15.80 -6.80 2.08
CA ALA A 177 -15.90 -6.80 3.54
C ALA A 177 -15.11 -7.95 4.18
N CYS A 178 -14.48 -7.67 5.31
CA CYS A 178 -13.78 -8.64 6.12
C CYS A 178 -14.75 -9.29 7.12
N ARG A 179 -14.84 -10.63 7.10
CA ARG A 179 -15.67 -11.39 8.05
C ARG A 179 -15.07 -11.52 9.44
N SER A 180 -13.76 -11.28 9.58
CA SER A 180 -13.05 -11.44 10.85
C SER A 180 -13.08 -10.18 11.70
N CYS A 181 -12.71 -9.02 11.14
CA CYS A 181 -12.60 -7.76 11.90
C CYS A 181 -13.66 -6.71 11.52
N SER A 182 -14.67 -7.09 10.72
CA SER A 182 -15.77 -6.24 10.27
C SER A 182 -15.36 -5.00 9.47
N PHE A 183 -14.13 -4.94 8.95
CA PHE A 183 -13.71 -3.91 8.01
C PHE A 183 -14.55 -3.98 6.73
N VAL A 184 -14.97 -2.82 6.21
CA VAL A 184 -15.66 -2.68 4.92
C VAL A 184 -14.87 -1.68 4.10
N HIS A 185 -14.51 -2.06 2.88
CA HIS A 185 -13.89 -1.16 1.91
C HIS A 185 -14.99 -0.42 1.16
N TYR A 186 -15.11 0.87 1.43
CA TYR A 186 -15.94 1.77 0.66
C TYR A 186 -15.11 2.35 -0.49
N HIS A 187 -15.65 2.28 -1.70
CA HIS A 187 -15.05 2.91 -2.87
C HIS A 187 -15.47 4.39 -2.86
N ASP A 188 -14.72 5.21 -2.13
CA ASP A 188 -14.97 6.64 -2.06
C ASP A 188 -14.29 7.34 -3.25
N PRO A 189 -14.94 8.35 -3.86
CA PRO A 189 -14.29 9.16 -4.88
C PRO A 189 -13.11 9.92 -4.27
N LYS A 190 -12.01 10.02 -5.02
CA LYS A 190 -10.89 10.88 -4.62
C LYS A 190 -11.21 12.32 -4.98
N VAL A 191 -10.94 13.24 -4.06
CA VAL A 191 -11.12 14.68 -4.30
C VAL A 191 -9.84 15.24 -4.91
N ALA A 192 -9.99 15.98 -6.00
CA ALA A 192 -8.97 16.83 -6.60
C ALA A 192 -9.40 18.30 -6.52
N ALA A 193 -8.43 19.22 -6.53
CA ALA A 193 -8.68 20.65 -6.53
C ALA A 193 -7.75 21.35 -7.51
N GLY A 194 -8.27 22.38 -8.19
CA GLY A 194 -7.47 23.16 -9.14
C GLY A 194 -7.94 24.60 -9.26
N THR A 195 -7.16 25.42 -9.95
CA THR A 195 -7.48 26.83 -10.18
C THR A 195 -7.54 27.16 -11.65
N LEU A 196 -8.47 28.05 -12.01
CA LEU A 196 -8.46 28.77 -13.27
C LEU A 196 -8.13 30.23 -12.96
N CYS A 197 -7.10 30.73 -13.61
CA CYS A 197 -6.64 32.11 -13.46
C CYS A 197 -6.24 32.68 -14.81
N MET A 198 -6.36 34.01 -14.93
CA MET A 198 -5.91 34.77 -16.09
C MET A 198 -4.53 35.36 -15.82
N LEU A 199 -3.66 35.32 -16.83
CA LEU A 199 -2.37 36.00 -16.87
C LEU A 199 -2.20 36.58 -18.28
N ASP A 200 -1.81 37.85 -18.39
CA ASP A 200 -1.60 38.57 -19.67
C ASP A 200 -2.73 38.41 -20.70
N GLY A 201 -3.99 38.38 -20.23
CA GLY A 201 -5.17 38.26 -21.10
C GLY A 201 -5.48 36.84 -21.57
N GLY A 202 -4.83 35.80 -21.04
CA GLY A 202 -5.18 34.41 -21.34
C GLY A 202 -5.22 33.52 -20.10
N ILE A 203 -5.75 32.31 -20.28
CA ILE A 203 -5.85 31.29 -19.23
C ILE A 203 -4.53 30.54 -19.12
N VAL A 204 -4.06 30.36 -17.89
CA VAL A 204 -2.89 29.53 -17.61
C VAL A 204 -3.26 28.06 -17.67
N LEU A 205 -2.59 27.31 -18.55
CA LEU A 205 -2.70 25.85 -18.65
C LEU A 205 -1.32 25.20 -18.53
N VAL A 206 -1.33 23.96 -18.04
CA VAL A 206 -0.17 23.09 -17.88
C VAL A 206 -0.32 21.85 -18.77
N GLN A 207 0.79 21.42 -19.38
CA GLN A 207 0.85 20.21 -20.19
C GLN A 207 1.33 19.03 -19.33
N ARG A 208 0.52 17.98 -19.25
CA ARG A 208 0.76 16.85 -18.33
C ARG A 208 1.97 16.02 -18.74
N ALA A 209 2.90 15.76 -17.81
CA ALA A 209 4.01 14.83 -17.99
C ALA A 209 3.71 13.39 -17.51
N ILE A 210 2.48 13.11 -17.08
CA ILE A 210 2.07 11.82 -16.51
C ILE A 210 0.75 11.31 -17.10
N SER A 211 0.57 9.99 -17.07
CA SER A 211 -0.70 9.33 -17.41
C SER A 211 -1.73 9.48 -16.28
N PRO A 212 -3.05 9.50 -16.57
CA PRO A 212 -3.64 9.47 -17.92
C PRO A 212 -3.48 10.81 -18.66
N ALA A 213 -3.70 10.80 -19.98
CA ALA A 213 -3.65 11.99 -20.84
C ALA A 213 -2.28 12.71 -20.85
N TYR A 214 -1.20 11.93 -20.92
CA TYR A 214 0.15 12.45 -21.15
C TYR A 214 0.19 13.38 -22.38
N GLY A 215 0.86 14.52 -22.25
CA GLY A 215 1.00 15.50 -23.33
C GLY A 215 -0.23 16.37 -23.60
N LYS A 216 -1.33 16.17 -22.88
CA LYS A 216 -2.55 17.00 -23.00
C LYS A 216 -2.54 18.15 -22.00
N TRP A 217 -3.32 19.18 -22.29
CA TRP A 217 -3.40 20.42 -21.51
C TRP A 217 -4.51 20.38 -20.46
N VAL A 218 -4.25 20.96 -19.29
CA VAL A 218 -5.22 21.10 -18.20
C VAL A 218 -4.92 22.37 -17.42
N PHE A 219 -5.89 22.91 -16.69
CA PHE A 219 -5.60 23.94 -15.69
C PHE A 219 -4.83 23.32 -14.51
N PRO A 220 -4.04 24.08 -13.75
CA PRO A 220 -3.26 23.52 -12.65
C PRO A 220 -4.15 22.94 -11.56
N GLY A 221 -3.83 21.72 -11.10
CA GLY A 221 -4.60 21.05 -10.08
C GLY A 221 -4.27 19.57 -9.88
N GLY A 222 -4.43 19.13 -8.63
CA GLY A 222 -4.05 17.80 -8.18
C GLY A 222 -4.90 17.29 -7.03
N PHE A 223 -4.46 16.21 -6.40
CA PHE A 223 -5.23 15.53 -5.37
C PHE A 223 -5.18 16.24 -4.02
N VAL A 224 -6.32 16.28 -3.33
CA VAL A 224 -6.39 16.83 -1.97
C VAL A 224 -5.83 15.80 -0.99
N ASP A 225 -4.88 16.21 -0.17
CA ASP A 225 -4.30 15.37 0.86
C ASP A 225 -5.21 15.17 2.06
N ARG A 226 -5.02 14.06 2.77
CA ARG A 226 -5.87 13.72 3.90
C ARG A 226 -5.68 14.75 5.03
N GLY A 227 -6.75 15.46 5.36
CA GLY A 227 -6.74 16.51 6.38
C GLY A 227 -6.39 17.89 5.82
N GLU A 228 -6.10 18.00 4.52
CA GLU A 228 -5.88 19.26 3.82
C GLU A 228 -7.23 19.93 3.49
N ARG A 229 -7.24 21.28 3.54
CA ARG A 229 -8.38 22.06 3.04
C ARG A 229 -8.34 22.09 1.51
N VAL A 230 -9.49 21.90 0.86
CA VAL A 230 -9.60 21.85 -0.60
C VAL A 230 -9.08 23.13 -1.27
N GLU A 231 -9.33 24.31 -0.66
CA GLU A 231 -8.81 25.58 -1.16
C GLU A 231 -7.28 25.63 -1.11
N VAL A 232 -6.68 25.10 -0.04
CA VAL A 232 -5.23 25.10 0.16
C VAL A 232 -4.56 24.17 -0.86
N ALA A 233 -5.16 23.02 -1.13
CA ALA A 233 -4.71 22.12 -2.18
C ALA A 233 -4.68 22.82 -3.55
N ALA A 234 -5.77 23.51 -3.94
CA ALA A 234 -5.81 24.22 -5.22
C ALA A 234 -4.68 25.26 -5.37
N VAL A 235 -4.41 26.03 -4.31
CA VAL A 235 -3.32 27.02 -4.30
C VAL A 235 -1.94 26.34 -4.32
N ARG A 236 -1.76 25.27 -3.53
CA ARG A 236 -0.52 24.48 -3.48
C ARG A 236 -0.19 23.90 -4.86
N GLU A 237 -1.14 23.20 -5.47
CA GLU A 237 -0.98 22.57 -6.79
C GLU A 237 -0.64 23.61 -7.86
N THR A 238 -1.29 24.78 -7.83
CA THR A 238 -0.94 25.89 -8.74
C THR A 238 0.51 26.34 -8.57
N ARG A 239 1.00 26.41 -7.33
CA ARG A 239 2.39 26.79 -7.05
C ARG A 239 3.40 25.72 -7.45
N GLU A 240 3.02 24.45 -7.29
CA GLU A 240 3.81 23.26 -7.57
C GLU A 240 3.92 22.99 -9.06
N GLU A 241 2.86 23.18 -9.85
CA GLU A 241 2.85 22.85 -11.27
C GLU A 241 3.30 24.01 -12.18
N VAL A 242 2.89 25.25 -11.87
CA VAL A 242 3.09 26.41 -12.77
C VAL A 242 3.83 27.59 -12.15
N ASN A 243 4.33 27.43 -10.91
CA ASN A 243 5.16 28.43 -10.21
C ASN A 243 4.47 29.79 -9.94
N LEU A 244 3.13 29.84 -9.95
CA LEU A 244 2.36 31.05 -9.66
C LEU A 244 1.82 31.04 -8.22
N ASP A 245 1.83 32.21 -7.58
CA ASP A 245 1.12 32.47 -6.33
C ASP A 245 -0.26 33.05 -6.68
N VAL A 246 -1.32 32.39 -6.20
CA VAL A 246 -2.71 32.76 -6.52
C VAL A 246 -3.53 32.97 -5.26
N GLU A 247 -4.47 33.90 -5.34
CA GLU A 247 -5.53 34.07 -4.35
C GLU A 247 -6.87 33.64 -4.94
N ILE A 248 -7.58 32.77 -4.22
CA ILE A 248 -8.92 32.33 -4.62
C ILE A 248 -9.90 33.49 -4.50
N ASP A 249 -10.60 33.79 -5.58
CA ASP A 249 -11.73 34.71 -5.57
C ASP A 249 -13.00 33.99 -5.12
N ARG A 250 -13.35 32.91 -5.82
CA ARG A 250 -14.55 32.12 -5.53
C ARG A 250 -14.45 30.69 -6.01
N LEU A 251 -15.30 29.83 -5.44
CA LEU A 251 -15.61 28.54 -6.04
C LEU A 251 -16.24 28.77 -7.42
N LEU A 252 -15.65 28.16 -8.45
CA LEU A 252 -16.22 28.16 -9.79
C LEU A 252 -17.33 27.11 -9.85
N ASN A 253 -16.98 25.84 -9.62
CA ASN A 253 -17.92 24.73 -9.61
C ASN A 253 -17.29 23.45 -9.02
N VAL A 254 -18.11 22.41 -8.88
CA VAL A 254 -17.70 21.04 -8.53
C VAL A 254 -18.09 20.12 -9.68
N TYR A 255 -17.11 19.47 -10.31
CA TYR A 255 -17.33 18.58 -11.44
C TYR A 255 -17.20 17.12 -11.01
N SER A 256 -18.23 16.34 -11.33
CA SER A 256 -18.31 14.89 -11.08
C SER A 256 -19.03 14.21 -12.24
N TYR A 257 -18.56 13.02 -12.62
CA TYR A 257 -19.12 12.25 -13.74
C TYR A 257 -19.32 10.79 -13.32
N GLU A 258 -20.33 10.12 -13.88
CA GLU A 258 -20.70 8.74 -13.52
C GLU A 258 -19.56 7.72 -13.75
N ASP A 259 -18.70 7.98 -14.73
CA ASP A 259 -17.56 7.18 -15.14
C ASP A 259 -16.23 7.62 -14.51
N SER A 260 -16.25 8.56 -13.57
CA SER A 260 -15.07 9.11 -12.91
C SER A 260 -14.99 8.70 -11.43
N GLY A 261 -13.85 8.14 -11.02
CA GLY A 261 -13.51 7.94 -9.61
C GLY A 261 -13.02 9.20 -8.89
N VAL A 262 -13.00 10.35 -9.59
CA VAL A 262 -12.50 11.63 -9.08
C VAL A 262 -13.60 12.69 -9.13
N VAL A 263 -13.72 13.45 -8.05
CA VAL A 263 -14.49 14.70 -7.99
C VAL A 263 -13.50 15.85 -7.96
N ILE A 264 -13.62 16.79 -8.91
CA ILE A 264 -12.71 17.94 -8.99
C ILE A 264 -13.44 19.23 -8.62
N VAL A 265 -12.87 19.94 -7.65
CA VAL A 265 -13.35 21.24 -7.18
C VAL A 265 -12.48 22.31 -7.83
N VAL A 266 -13.08 23.20 -8.61
CA VAL A 266 -12.34 24.23 -9.35
C VAL A 266 -12.65 25.60 -8.78
N TYR A 267 -11.62 26.39 -8.55
CA TYR A 267 -11.74 27.76 -8.08
C TYR A 267 -11.33 28.74 -9.17
N ALA A 268 -12.04 29.86 -9.26
CA ALA A 268 -11.53 31.03 -9.96
C ALA A 268 -10.55 31.75 -9.04
N ALA A 269 -9.36 32.08 -9.56
CA ALA A 269 -8.29 32.69 -8.78
C ALA A 269 -7.61 33.82 -9.55
N ARG A 270 -7.02 34.75 -8.80
CA ARG A 270 -6.21 35.86 -9.32
C ARG A 270 -4.74 35.59 -9.03
N VAL A 271 -3.88 35.82 -10.03
CA VAL A 271 -2.43 35.76 -9.84
C VAL A 271 -1.99 36.97 -9.03
N VAL A 272 -1.25 36.73 -7.94
CA VAL A 272 -0.73 37.78 -7.04
C VAL A 272 0.79 37.80 -6.96
N GLY A 273 1.46 36.79 -7.50
CA GLY A 273 2.91 36.67 -7.53
C GLY A 273 3.40 35.45 -8.31
N GLY A 274 4.72 35.30 -8.38
CA GLY A 274 5.38 34.24 -9.12
C GLY A 274 5.62 34.57 -10.59
N GLU A 275 6.37 33.69 -11.26
CA GLU A 275 6.64 33.75 -12.70
C GLU A 275 6.23 32.41 -13.31
N LEU A 276 5.45 32.45 -14.39
CA LEU A 276 4.93 31.24 -15.02
C LEU A 276 6.09 30.34 -15.48
N ALA A 277 6.16 29.14 -14.91
CA ALA A 277 7.16 28.14 -15.28
C ALA A 277 6.62 26.75 -14.99
N ALA A 278 6.78 25.83 -15.96
CA ALA A 278 6.53 24.42 -15.75
C ALA A 278 7.53 23.85 -14.73
N LYS A 279 7.04 22.97 -13.85
CA LYS A 279 7.83 22.28 -12.82
C LYS A 279 7.75 20.76 -12.99
N ASP A 280 8.41 20.00 -12.12
CA ASP A 280 8.80 18.58 -12.26
C ASP A 280 7.74 17.58 -12.80
N GLU A 281 6.45 17.89 -12.71
CA GLU A 281 5.33 17.04 -13.21
C GLU A 281 4.62 17.59 -14.47
N ALA A 282 5.14 18.68 -15.03
CA ALA A 282 4.63 19.37 -16.21
C ALA A 282 5.68 19.39 -17.34
N LEU A 283 5.24 19.08 -18.56
CA LEU A 283 6.08 19.23 -19.76
C LEU A 283 6.24 20.70 -20.16
N ASP A 284 5.19 21.49 -19.92
CA ASP A 284 5.11 22.88 -20.34
C ASP A 284 4.00 23.61 -19.57
N ALA A 285 4.09 24.93 -19.49
CA ALA A 285 3.10 25.81 -18.87
C ALA A 285 2.97 27.08 -19.71
N ARG A 286 1.75 27.36 -20.20
CA ARG A 286 1.52 28.43 -21.18
C ARG A 286 0.24 29.19 -20.90
N ILE A 287 0.20 30.41 -21.42
CA ILE A 287 -0.97 31.27 -21.48
C ILE A 287 -1.69 31.01 -22.80
N PHE A 288 -2.98 30.75 -22.74
CA PHE A 288 -3.84 30.60 -23.91
C PHE A 288 -4.93 31.67 -23.90
N HIS A 289 -4.92 32.56 -24.89
CA HIS A 289 -6.04 33.49 -25.07
C HIS A 289 -7.34 32.72 -25.34
N PRO A 290 -8.52 33.26 -24.98
CA PRO A 290 -9.80 32.57 -25.15
C PRO A 290 -10.05 32.03 -26.56
N THR A 291 -9.53 32.70 -27.60
CA THR A 291 -9.63 32.27 -29.00
C THR A 291 -8.65 31.17 -29.41
N GLU A 292 -7.63 30.90 -28.60
CA GLU A 292 -6.51 29.99 -28.89
C GLU A 292 -6.50 28.75 -27.99
N ILE A 293 -7.53 28.58 -27.15
CA ILE A 293 -7.65 27.44 -26.24
C ILE A 293 -7.62 26.14 -27.08
N PRO A 294 -6.75 25.19 -26.72
CA PRO A 294 -6.55 23.98 -27.51
C PRO A 294 -7.63 22.94 -27.15
N TRP A 295 -8.89 23.22 -27.49
CA TRP A 295 -10.05 22.44 -27.07
C TRP A 295 -9.95 20.93 -27.38
N GLY A 296 -9.33 20.56 -28.50
CA GLY A 296 -9.10 19.15 -28.89
C GLY A 296 -7.95 18.46 -28.15
N ASP A 297 -7.10 19.23 -27.47
CA ASP A 297 -5.93 18.75 -26.73
C ASP A 297 -6.07 18.95 -25.21
N LEU A 298 -7.26 19.28 -24.73
CA LEU A 298 -7.55 19.27 -23.29
C LEU A 298 -7.60 17.83 -22.77
N ALA A 299 -7.02 17.61 -21.59
CA ALA A 299 -6.81 16.29 -21.01
C ALA A 299 -8.12 15.60 -20.56
N PHE A 300 -9.06 16.38 -20.03
CA PHE A 300 -10.24 15.87 -19.34
C PHE A 300 -11.50 16.65 -19.69
N ARG A 301 -12.67 15.99 -19.56
CA ARG A 301 -13.98 16.64 -19.72
C ARG A 301 -14.17 17.79 -18.72
N SER A 302 -13.70 17.62 -17.47
CA SER A 302 -13.71 18.67 -16.45
C SER A 302 -12.89 19.90 -16.85
N ALA A 303 -11.77 19.71 -17.55
CA ALA A 303 -10.97 20.82 -18.06
C ALA A 303 -11.79 21.66 -19.06
N HIS A 304 -12.42 20.98 -20.01
CA HIS A 304 -13.25 21.60 -21.02
C HIS A 304 -14.47 22.31 -20.42
N ASP A 305 -15.21 21.66 -19.51
CA ASP A 305 -16.40 22.23 -18.89
C ASP A 305 -16.05 23.42 -17.98
N ALA A 306 -14.98 23.31 -17.18
CA ALA A 306 -14.56 24.37 -16.28
C ALA A 306 -14.07 25.63 -17.02
N ILE A 307 -13.31 25.46 -18.11
CA ILE A 307 -12.89 26.60 -18.92
C ILE A 307 -14.09 27.31 -19.53
N LYS A 308 -15.10 26.58 -20.01
CA LYS A 308 -16.35 27.20 -20.51
C LYS A 308 -17.10 27.96 -19.44
N ASP A 309 -17.27 27.37 -18.26
CA ASP A 309 -17.93 28.02 -17.13
C ASP A 309 -17.16 29.28 -16.70
N TYR A 310 -15.82 29.21 -16.69
CA TYR A 310 -14.97 30.35 -16.37
C TYR A 310 -15.11 31.49 -17.37
N LEU A 311 -15.02 31.21 -18.68
CA LEU A 311 -15.17 32.24 -19.72
C LEU A 311 -16.56 32.88 -19.74
N ALA A 312 -17.61 32.14 -19.34
CA ALA A 312 -18.95 32.69 -19.21
C ALA A 312 -19.07 33.69 -18.04
N LEU A 313 -18.25 33.56 -17.00
CA LEU A 313 -18.24 34.43 -15.83
C LEU A 313 -17.23 35.58 -15.93
N TYR A 314 -16.15 35.39 -16.70
CA TYR A 314 -15.07 36.36 -16.91
C TYR A 314 -14.92 36.66 -18.42
N PRO A 315 -15.89 37.34 -19.05
CA PRO A 315 -15.76 37.76 -20.44
C PRO A 315 -14.61 38.77 -20.58
N GLU A 316 -13.93 38.79 -21.73
CA GLU A 316 -12.91 39.81 -21.99
C GLU A 316 -13.54 41.21 -21.91
N PRO A 317 -12.83 42.19 -21.31
CA PRO A 317 -13.25 43.59 -21.43
C PRO A 317 -13.21 43.99 -22.91
N GLU A 318 -14.33 44.56 -23.39
CA GLU A 318 -14.46 45.14 -24.75
C GLU A 318 -13.34 46.13 -25.10
#